data_AF-S4XVX6-F1
#
_entry.id   AF-S4XVX6-F1
#
_cell.length_a   1.000
_cell.length_b   1.000
_cell.length_c   1.000
_cell.angle_alpha   90.00
_cell.angle_beta   90.00
_cell.angle_gamma   90.00
#
_symmetry.space_group_name_H-M   'P 1'
#
loop_
_entity.id
_entity.type
_entity.pdbx_description
1 polymer ?
#
loop_
_entity_poly.entity_id
_entity_poly.type
_entity_poly.pdbx_seq_one_letter_code
_entity_poly.pdbx_strand_id
1 'polypeptide(L)'
;MKVTFEDGNPLTFTSGDGREDIEDTTDIINVIYWLSAFAAPRVYRTFSRVPPREHILRLLDVYTAYVTRGAHHMAPQFQPVHYERRLPLATRLRELFASWAPPELPQEVIEISRALMEHEGIKPPACGWDAYEDPEEGGIKLEDALLWPEGVPAILKGQWPPKQGRA
;
A
#
# COMPACT_ATOMS: atom_id res chain seq x y z
N MET A 1 -3.74 -13.64 -12.61
CA MET A 1 -3.91 -12.63 -13.69
C MET A 1 -2.52 -12.18 -14.11
N LYS A 2 -2.15 -12.35 -15.38
CA LYS A 2 -0.81 -12.03 -15.89
C LYS A 2 -0.83 -10.60 -16.44
N VAL A 3 -0.27 -9.65 -15.69
CA VAL A 3 -0.08 -8.28 -16.19
C VAL A 3 1.30 -8.24 -16.84
N THR A 4 1.34 -7.93 -18.13
CA THR A 4 2.57 -7.81 -18.90
C THR A 4 2.76 -6.33 -19.20
N PHE A 5 3.88 -5.75 -18.79
CA PHE A 5 4.22 -4.38 -19.14
C PHE A 5 4.89 -4.30 -20.52
N GLU A 6 5.04 -3.09 -21.04
CA GLU A 6 5.59 -2.80 -22.38
C GLU A 6 7.03 -3.31 -22.58
N ASP A 7 7.77 -3.60 -21.49
CA ASP A 7 9.11 -4.19 -21.54
C ASP A 7 9.12 -5.71 -21.74
N GLY A 8 7.94 -6.34 -21.83
CA GLY A 8 7.79 -7.78 -22.06
C GLY A 8 8.03 -8.65 -20.83
N ASN A 9 8.31 -8.06 -19.66
CA ASN A 9 8.46 -8.79 -18.42
C ASN A 9 7.09 -9.04 -17.76
N PRO A 10 6.67 -10.30 -17.58
CA PRO A 10 5.45 -10.57 -16.83
C PRO A 10 5.69 -10.35 -15.34
N LEU A 11 4.90 -9.48 -14.71
CA LEU A 11 4.75 -9.51 -13.26
C LEU A 11 4.09 -10.85 -12.91
N THR A 12 4.86 -11.73 -12.31
CA THR A 12 4.37 -13.03 -11.85
C THR A 12 4.25 -12.97 -10.34
N PHE A 13 3.01 -12.98 -9.85
CA PHE A 13 2.68 -13.01 -8.43
C PHE A 13 2.73 -14.48 -7.98
N THR A 14 3.85 -14.89 -7.41
CA THR A 14 4.03 -16.25 -6.89
C THR A 14 3.76 -16.26 -5.39
N SER A 15 2.83 -17.09 -4.92
CA SER A 15 2.79 -17.45 -3.49
C SER A 15 4.09 -18.17 -3.10
N GLY A 16 4.39 -18.22 -1.80
CA GLY A 16 5.60 -18.88 -1.30
C GLY A 16 5.66 -20.39 -1.53
N ASP A 17 4.58 -21.03 -1.98
CA ASP A 17 4.51 -22.43 -2.41
C ASP A 17 4.47 -22.63 -3.94
N GLY A 18 4.66 -21.56 -4.73
CA GLY A 18 4.73 -21.62 -6.18
C GLY A 18 3.37 -21.75 -6.88
N ARG A 19 2.26 -21.49 -6.18
CA ARG A 19 0.92 -21.41 -6.75
C ARG A 19 0.57 -19.97 -7.14
N GLU A 20 -0.28 -19.81 -8.15
CA GLU A 20 -0.85 -18.49 -8.47
C GLU A 20 -2.01 -18.22 -7.51
N ASP A 21 -1.71 -17.76 -6.29
CA ASP A 21 -2.74 -17.22 -5.40
C ASP A 21 -3.13 -15.82 -5.91
N ILE A 22 -4.11 -15.80 -6.81
CA ILE A 22 -4.74 -14.57 -7.33
C ILE A 22 -5.72 -13.99 -6.29
N GLU A 23 -6.12 -14.78 -5.29
CA GLU A 23 -6.92 -14.32 -4.16
C GLU A 23 -6.12 -13.26 -3.36
N ASP A 24 -6.76 -12.15 -3.05
CA ASP A 24 -6.25 -11.03 -2.23
C ASP A 24 -5.21 -10.07 -2.87
N THR A 25 -4.72 -10.29 -4.11
CA THR A 25 -3.67 -9.42 -4.70
C THR A 25 -4.06 -7.94 -4.72
N THR A 26 -5.30 -7.63 -5.12
CA THR A 26 -5.81 -6.25 -5.13
C THR A 26 -5.90 -5.67 -3.73
N ASP A 27 -6.29 -6.45 -2.73
CA ASP A 27 -6.39 -5.97 -1.36
C ASP A 27 -5.01 -5.70 -0.76
N ILE A 28 -4.01 -6.54 -1.06
CA ILE A 28 -2.62 -6.31 -0.64
C ILE A 28 -2.05 -5.06 -1.28
N ILE A 29 -2.27 -4.82 -2.58
CA ILE A 29 -1.88 -3.56 -3.23
C ILE A 29 -2.49 -2.36 -2.50
N ASN A 30 -3.77 -2.43 -2.11
CA ASN A 30 -4.42 -1.37 -1.36
C ASN A 30 -3.81 -1.17 0.04
N VAL A 31 -3.45 -2.26 0.74
CA VAL A 31 -2.70 -2.16 1.99
C VAL A 31 -1.37 -1.43 1.78
N ILE A 32 -0.61 -1.78 0.74
CA ILE A 32 0.68 -1.15 0.44
C ILE A 32 0.53 0.35 0.17
N TYR A 33 -0.51 0.79 -0.53
CA TYR A 33 -0.78 2.22 -0.71
C TYR A 33 -1.08 2.92 0.62
N TRP A 34 -1.87 2.29 1.50
CA TRP A 34 -2.12 2.84 2.84
C TRP A 34 -0.85 2.92 3.69
N LEU A 35 -0.01 1.88 3.67
CA LEU A 35 1.28 1.90 4.36
C LEU A 35 2.20 3.00 3.81
N SER A 36 2.17 3.24 2.49
CA SER A 36 2.93 4.32 1.86
C SER A 36 2.46 5.70 2.35
N ALA A 37 1.14 5.91 2.43
CA ALA A 37 0.57 7.12 2.98
C ALA A 37 0.99 7.35 4.44
N PHE A 38 0.94 6.31 5.28
CA PHE A 38 1.35 6.41 6.68
C PHE A 38 2.86 6.60 6.87
N ALA A 39 3.68 6.01 5.99
CA ALA A 39 5.13 6.19 6.00
C ALA A 39 5.56 7.63 5.66
N ALA A 40 4.75 8.34 4.88
CA ALA A 40 4.99 9.71 4.40
C ALA A 40 4.09 10.73 5.14
N PRO A 41 4.49 11.22 6.33
CA PRO A 41 3.63 12.07 7.15
C PRO A 41 3.26 13.40 6.48
N ARG A 42 4.10 13.94 5.58
CA ARG A 42 3.75 15.14 4.80
C ARG A 42 2.57 14.88 3.87
N VAL A 43 2.60 13.77 3.15
CA VAL A 43 1.51 13.37 2.24
C VAL A 43 0.24 13.09 3.03
N TYR A 44 0.33 12.34 4.13
CA TYR A 44 -0.86 12.08 4.94
C TYR A 44 -1.50 13.36 5.50
N ARG A 45 -0.69 14.37 5.87
CA ARG A 45 -1.20 15.67 6.36
C ARG A 45 -1.92 16.50 5.29
N THR A 46 -1.72 16.22 4.01
CA THR A 46 -2.45 16.93 2.94
C THR A 46 -3.81 16.29 2.64
N PHE A 47 -4.13 15.16 3.26
CA PHE A 47 -5.40 14.47 3.00
C PHE A 47 -6.58 15.34 3.41
N SER A 48 -7.55 15.44 2.52
CA SER A 48 -8.80 16.16 2.73
C SER A 48 -9.69 15.52 3.81
N ARG A 49 -9.44 14.24 4.12
CA ARG A 49 -10.22 13.45 5.07
C ARG A 49 -9.38 12.42 5.80
N VAL A 50 -9.92 11.98 6.94
CA VAL A 50 -9.31 10.98 7.81
C VAL A 50 -9.90 9.59 7.52
N PRO A 51 -9.08 8.52 7.39
CA PRO A 51 -9.60 7.17 7.26
C PRO A 51 -10.37 6.72 8.50
N PRO A 52 -11.55 6.10 8.34
CA PRO A 52 -12.22 5.44 9.45
C PRO A 52 -11.33 4.36 10.05
N ARG A 53 -11.19 4.36 11.38
CA ARG A 53 -10.35 3.38 12.10
C ARG A 53 -10.70 1.94 11.72
N GLU A 54 -11.99 1.61 11.64
CA GLU A 54 -12.47 0.26 11.29
C GLU A 54 -12.02 -0.19 9.90
N HIS A 55 -11.88 0.75 8.97
CA HIS A 55 -11.38 0.47 7.62
C HIS A 55 -9.91 0.07 7.65
N ILE A 56 -9.08 0.84 8.36
CA ILE A 56 -7.66 0.54 8.52
C ILE A 56 -7.45 -0.80 9.25
N LEU A 57 -8.22 -1.06 10.31
CA LEU A 57 -8.15 -2.34 11.02
C LEU A 57 -8.48 -3.52 10.10
N ARG A 58 -9.51 -3.39 9.24
CA ARG A 58 -9.85 -4.42 8.25
C ARG A 58 -8.71 -4.67 7.26
N LEU A 59 -8.08 -3.61 6.75
CA LEU A 59 -6.94 -3.74 5.84
C LEU A 59 -5.75 -4.44 6.51
N LEU A 60 -5.49 -4.13 7.79
CA LEU A 60 -4.44 -4.80 8.56
C LEU A 60 -4.78 -6.26 8.88
N ASP A 61 -6.05 -6.61 9.04
CA ASP A 61 -6.50 -8.00 9.18
C ASP A 61 -6.24 -8.79 7.88
N VAL A 62 -6.52 -8.20 6.72
CA VAL A 62 -6.17 -8.79 5.40
C VAL A 62 -4.67 -8.99 5.28
N TYR A 63 -3.87 -7.97 5.60
CA TYR A 63 -2.41 -8.07 5.54
C TYR A 63 -1.86 -9.13 6.48
N THR A 64 -2.41 -9.22 7.70
CA THR A 64 -2.02 -10.24 8.69
C THR A 64 -2.29 -11.65 8.17
N ALA A 65 -3.45 -11.87 7.54
CA ALA A 65 -3.77 -13.15 6.91
C ALA A 65 -2.78 -13.49 5.79
N TYR A 66 -2.46 -12.51 4.93
CA TYR A 66 -1.48 -12.67 3.85
C TYR A 66 -0.08 -13.06 4.35
N VAL A 67 0.47 -12.33 5.32
CA VAL A 67 1.83 -12.63 5.84
C VAL A 67 1.86 -13.94 6.64
N THR A 68 0.76 -14.32 7.28
CA THR A 68 0.64 -15.60 8.02
C THR A 68 0.71 -16.80 7.06
N ARG A 69 0.19 -16.67 5.84
CA ARG A 69 0.32 -17.69 4.78
C ARG A 69 1.74 -17.81 4.22
N GLY A 70 2.67 -16.92 4.61
CA GLY A 70 4.02 -16.87 4.03
C GLY A 70 4.04 -16.34 2.59
N ALA A 71 2.94 -15.72 2.13
CA ALA A 71 2.83 -15.20 0.77
C ALA A 71 3.73 -13.96 0.55
N HIS A 72 4.12 -13.77 -0.70
CA HIS A 72 4.93 -12.64 -1.16
C HIS A 72 4.59 -12.29 -2.61
N HIS A 73 3.76 -11.28 -2.82
CA HIS A 73 3.31 -10.86 -4.15
C HIS A 73 4.36 -10.04 -4.91
N MET A 74 5.23 -9.33 -4.18
CA MET A 74 6.31 -8.58 -4.80
C MET A 74 7.50 -9.51 -5.03
N ALA A 75 7.94 -9.59 -6.29
CA ALA A 75 9.22 -10.22 -6.59
C ALA A 75 10.29 -9.54 -5.72
N PRO A 76 11.18 -10.29 -5.05
CA PRO A 76 12.27 -9.70 -4.29
C PRO A 76 13.31 -9.17 -5.29
N GLN A 77 12.99 -8.09 -6.00
CA GLN A 77 13.94 -7.38 -6.85
C GLN A 77 15.12 -6.82 -6.04
N PHE A 78 15.01 -6.80 -4.71
CA PHE A 78 16.07 -6.40 -3.78
C PHE A 78 16.12 -7.38 -2.59
N GLN A 79 17.02 -8.36 -2.65
CA GLN A 79 17.37 -9.22 -1.52
C GLN A 79 18.57 -8.67 -0.73
N PRO A 80 18.66 -8.96 0.58
CA PRO A 80 17.74 -9.78 1.39
C PRO A 80 16.58 -8.99 2.01
N VAL A 81 15.38 -9.59 2.03
CA VAL A 81 14.19 -9.06 2.72
C VAL A 81 13.85 -9.97 3.91
N HIS A 82 13.67 -9.40 5.09
CA HIS A 82 13.39 -10.13 6.35
C HIS A 82 11.89 -10.39 6.56
N TYR A 83 11.32 -11.31 5.78
CA TYR A 83 9.88 -11.59 5.79
C TYR A 83 9.31 -12.03 7.14
N GLU A 84 10.14 -12.63 8.01
CA GLU A 84 9.78 -13.04 9.36
C GLU A 84 9.40 -11.87 10.28
N ARG A 85 9.81 -10.64 9.93
CA ARG A 85 9.53 -9.43 10.70
C ARG A 85 8.14 -8.85 10.42
N ARG A 86 7.51 -9.23 9.30
CA ARG A 86 6.23 -8.64 8.85
C ARG A 86 5.09 -8.89 9.83
N LEU A 87 4.93 -10.12 10.32
CA LEU A 87 3.80 -10.47 11.20
C LEU A 87 3.85 -9.76 12.57
N PRO A 88 5.00 -9.71 13.28
CA PRO A 88 5.10 -8.91 14.50
C PRO A 88 4.79 -7.42 14.28
N LEU A 89 5.29 -6.84 13.19
CA LEU A 89 5.05 -5.44 12.83
C LEU A 89 3.58 -5.18 12.48
N ALA A 90 2.94 -6.04 11.70
CA ALA A 90 1.53 -5.95 11.34
C ALA A 90 0.63 -6.01 12.58
N THR A 91 0.91 -6.97 13.48
CA THR A 91 0.21 -7.10 14.77
C THR A 91 0.34 -5.81 15.58
N ARG A 92 1.56 -5.28 15.71
CA ARG A 92 1.81 -4.04 16.46
C ARG A 92 1.12 -2.83 15.84
N LEU A 93 1.19 -2.70 14.52
CA LEU A 93 0.53 -1.62 13.78
C LEU A 93 -0.98 -1.63 14.03
N ARG A 94 -1.58 -2.82 14.03
CA ARG A 94 -3.01 -3.02 14.31
C ARG A 94 -3.38 -2.59 15.72
N GLU A 95 -2.58 -2.92 16.74
CA GLU A 95 -2.79 -2.45 18.12
C GLU A 95 -2.76 -0.93 18.22
N LEU A 96 -1.79 -0.29 17.54
CA LEU A 96 -1.69 1.17 17.51
C LEU A 96 -2.92 1.79 16.89
N PHE A 97 -3.37 1.30 15.74
CA PHE A 97 -4.60 1.80 15.11
C PHE A 97 -5.86 1.52 15.94
N ALA A 98 -5.90 0.46 16.74
CA ALA A 98 -7.04 0.16 17.61
C ALA A 98 -7.25 1.25 18.69
N SER A 99 -6.15 1.86 19.16
CA SER A 99 -6.15 2.94 20.16
C SER A 99 -5.95 4.34 19.57
N TRP A 100 -5.73 4.43 18.26
CA TRP A 100 -5.46 5.68 17.58
C TRP A 100 -6.65 6.65 17.62
N ALA A 101 -6.33 7.91 17.92
CA ALA A 101 -7.21 9.05 17.83
C ALA A 101 -6.71 9.96 16.69
N PRO A 102 -7.50 10.17 15.63
CA PRO A 102 -7.16 11.12 14.56
C PRO A 102 -7.07 12.57 15.05
N PRO A 103 -6.45 13.48 14.28
CA PRO A 103 -5.94 13.29 12.92
C PRO A 103 -4.47 12.86 12.85
N GLU A 104 -3.68 13.06 13.91
CA GLU A 104 -2.23 12.88 13.85
C GLU A 104 -1.85 11.39 13.94
N LEU A 105 -0.90 10.97 13.10
CA LEU A 105 -0.32 9.63 13.20
C LEU A 105 0.76 9.61 14.29
N PRO A 106 0.70 8.65 15.24
CA PRO A 106 1.78 8.43 16.18
C PRO A 106 3.09 8.13 15.45
N GLN A 107 4.22 8.58 16.00
CA GLN A 107 5.54 8.30 15.42
C GLN A 107 5.78 6.81 15.20
N GLU A 108 5.33 5.97 16.14
CA GLU A 108 5.45 4.51 16.05
C GLU A 108 4.67 3.93 14.84
N VAL A 109 3.53 4.52 14.47
CA VAL A 109 2.77 4.12 13.27
C VAL A 109 3.56 4.42 12.00
N ILE A 110 4.22 5.58 11.94
CA ILE A 110 5.05 5.99 10.81
C ILE A 110 6.23 5.03 10.65
N GLU A 111 6.94 4.75 11.74
CA GLU A 111 8.12 3.87 11.75
C GLU A 111 7.78 2.43 11.37
N ILE A 112 6.71 1.88 11.94
CA ILE A 112 6.27 0.51 11.59
C ILE A 112 5.82 0.44 10.13
N SER A 113 5.13 1.46 9.63
CA SER A 113 4.73 1.50 8.21
C SER A 113 5.96 1.49 7.30
N ARG A 114 7.01 2.26 7.62
CA ARG A 114 8.30 2.24 6.88
C ARG A 114 8.98 0.87 6.94
N ALA A 115 9.01 0.24 8.11
CA ALA A 115 9.62 -1.08 8.30
C ALA A 115 8.86 -2.17 7.52
N LEU A 116 7.52 -2.12 7.51
CA LEU A 116 6.71 -3.03 6.69
C LEU A 116 6.98 -2.84 5.20
N MET A 117 7.06 -1.60 4.72
CA MET A 117 7.41 -1.29 3.33
C MET A 117 8.79 -1.85 2.95
N GLU A 118 9.79 -1.68 3.81
CA GLU A 118 11.12 -2.27 3.64
C GLU A 118 11.05 -3.80 3.57
N HIS A 119 10.27 -4.43 4.45
CA HIS A 119 10.07 -5.88 4.47
C HIS A 119 9.14 -6.43 3.38
N GLU A 120 8.56 -5.56 2.56
CA GLU A 120 7.93 -5.91 1.28
C GLU A 120 8.88 -5.62 0.08
N GLY A 121 10.13 -5.21 0.35
CA GLY A 121 11.14 -4.90 -0.66
C GLY A 121 10.98 -3.50 -1.28
N ILE A 122 10.19 -2.63 -0.67
CA ILE A 122 9.93 -1.27 -1.15
C ILE A 122 10.91 -0.31 -0.50
N LYS A 123 11.73 0.35 -1.32
CA LYS A 123 12.71 1.32 -0.85
C LYS A 123 12.06 2.65 -0.53
N PRO A 124 12.63 3.43 0.41
CA PRO A 124 12.24 4.82 0.57
C PRO A 124 12.41 5.58 -0.76
N PRO A 125 11.61 6.63 -0.99
CA PRO A 125 11.86 7.60 -2.05
C PRO A 125 13.29 8.15 -1.98
N ALA A 126 13.84 8.60 -3.11
CA ALA A 126 15.20 9.15 -3.15
C ALA A 126 15.40 10.36 -2.21
N CYS A 127 14.35 11.15 -2.00
CA CYS A 127 14.32 12.25 -1.04
C CYS A 127 14.13 11.82 0.42
N GLY A 128 13.89 10.53 0.67
CA GLY A 128 13.46 10.00 1.96
C GLY A 128 11.97 10.24 2.22
N TRP A 129 11.41 9.48 3.15
CA TRP A 129 9.98 9.53 3.49
C TRP A 129 9.52 10.88 4.08
N ASP A 130 10.40 11.55 4.82
CA ASP A 130 10.06 12.81 5.51
C ASP A 130 10.01 14.03 4.59
N ALA A 131 10.74 13.98 3.46
CA ALA A 131 10.71 14.98 2.41
C ALA A 131 9.90 14.53 1.19
N TYR A 132 9.31 13.34 1.25
CA TYR A 132 8.46 12.86 0.17
C TYR A 132 7.20 13.70 0.07
N GLU A 133 6.99 14.19 -1.14
CA GLU A 133 5.79 14.88 -1.56
C GLU A 133 5.17 14.03 -2.67
N ASP A 134 3.85 13.94 -2.65
CA ASP A 134 3.10 13.14 -3.60
C ASP A 134 3.32 13.71 -5.00
N PRO A 135 3.99 12.98 -5.90
CA PRO A 135 4.25 13.49 -7.23
C PRO A 135 2.90 13.61 -7.96
N GLU A 136 2.53 14.82 -8.37
CA GLU A 136 1.37 15.04 -9.25
C GLU A 136 1.58 14.44 -10.67
N GLU A 137 2.54 13.53 -10.85
CA GLU A 137 2.90 12.93 -12.12
C GLU A 137 1.76 12.04 -12.61
N GLY A 138 1.00 12.55 -13.59
CA GLY A 138 -0.23 11.93 -14.10
C GLY A 138 -1.53 12.49 -13.51
N GLY A 139 -1.47 13.47 -12.59
CA GLY A 139 -2.62 14.21 -12.08
C GLY A 139 -3.49 13.49 -11.07
N ILE A 140 -3.08 12.32 -10.57
CA ILE A 140 -3.78 11.55 -9.54
C ILE A 140 -3.03 11.70 -8.22
N LYS A 141 -3.69 12.21 -7.19
CA LYS A 141 -3.12 12.27 -5.84
C LYS A 141 -3.16 10.89 -5.19
N LEU A 142 -2.19 10.57 -4.33
CA LEU A 142 -2.17 9.37 -3.52
C LEU A 142 -3.49 9.19 -2.76
N GLU A 143 -4.07 10.26 -2.20
CA GLU A 143 -5.37 10.20 -1.52
C GLU A 143 -6.49 9.62 -2.40
N ASP A 144 -6.47 9.95 -3.70
CA ASP A 144 -7.45 9.50 -4.69
C ASP A 144 -7.20 8.06 -5.16
N ALA A 145 -5.95 7.59 -5.05
CA ALA A 145 -5.55 6.22 -5.37
C ALA A 145 -5.85 5.22 -4.23
N LEU A 146 -6.12 5.71 -3.01
CA LEU A 146 -6.42 4.85 -1.86
C LEU A 146 -7.80 4.20 -1.98
N LEU A 147 -7.90 2.94 -1.58
CA LEU A 147 -9.20 2.30 -1.34
C LEU A 147 -9.78 2.84 -0.04
N TRP A 148 -10.91 3.55 -0.14
CA TRP A 148 -11.70 4.04 0.98
C TRP A 148 -12.87 3.08 1.29
N PRO A 149 -13.50 3.14 2.47
CA PRO A 149 -14.53 2.17 2.86
C PRO A 149 -15.78 2.19 1.97
N GLU A 150 -16.09 3.32 1.33
CA GLU A 150 -17.13 3.43 0.29
C GLU A 150 -16.72 2.83 -1.08
N GLY A 151 -15.51 2.28 -1.18
CA GLY A 151 -14.88 1.86 -2.42
C GLY A 151 -13.95 2.93 -3.00
N VAL A 152 -13.37 2.65 -4.17
CA VAL A 152 -12.51 3.60 -4.88
C VAL A 152 -13.29 4.90 -5.19
N PRO A 153 -12.86 6.08 -4.69
CA PRO A 153 -13.52 7.34 -5.02
C PRO A 153 -13.24 7.73 -6.48
N ALA A 154 -14.32 8.03 -7.21
CA ALA A 154 -14.45 8.78 -8.47
C ALA A 154 -13.61 8.42 -9.73
N ILE A 155 -12.33 8.04 -9.66
CA ILE A 155 -11.51 7.80 -10.87
C ILE A 155 -12.04 6.59 -11.68
N LEU A 156 -12.64 5.62 -11.00
CA LEU A 156 -13.30 4.45 -11.63
C LEU A 156 -14.78 4.70 -12.00
N LYS A 157 -15.35 5.88 -11.74
CA LYS A 157 -16.69 6.26 -12.28
C LYS A 157 -16.61 6.72 -13.74
N GLY A 158 -15.82 6.02 -14.56
CA GLY A 158 -15.93 6.04 -16.03
C GLY A 158 -15.28 7.19 -16.79
N GLN A 159 -14.24 7.86 -16.26
CA GLN A 159 -13.55 8.96 -16.96
C GLN A 159 -12.09 8.68 -17.34
N TRP A 160 -11.63 7.43 -17.31
CA TRP A 160 -10.27 7.07 -17.72
C TRP A 160 -10.24 6.02 -18.85
N PRO A 161 -9.38 6.18 -19.87
CA PRO A 161 -8.54 7.35 -20.14
C PRO A 161 -9.37 8.54 -20.66
N PRO A 162 -8.87 9.80 -20.54
CA PRO A 162 -9.51 10.94 -21.18
C PRO A 162 -9.71 10.63 -22.67
N LYS A 163 -10.89 10.95 -23.20
CA LYS A 163 -11.13 10.89 -24.65
C LYS A 163 -9.99 11.67 -25.31
N GLN A 164 -9.10 10.97 -26.01
CA GLN A 164 -8.16 11.61 -26.91
C GLN A 164 -9.02 12.37 -27.91
N GLY A 165 -9.05 13.70 -27.77
CA GLY A 165 -9.65 14.56 -28.77
C GLY A 165 -8.94 14.30 -30.08
N ARG A 166 -9.64 13.71 -31.04
CA ARG A 166 -9.21 13.73 -32.44
C ARG A 166 -9.05 15.19 -32.85
N ALA A 167 -7.81 15.58 -33.11
CA ALA A 167 -7.51 16.63 -34.09
C ALA A 167 -7.34 15.96 -35.46
#